data_AF-A0ABD6MF70-F1
#
_entry.id   AF-A0ABD6MF70-F1
#
_cell.length_a   1.000
_cell.length_b   1.000
_cell.length_c   1.000
_cell.angle_alpha   90.00
_cell.angle_beta   90.00
_cell.angle_gamma   90.00
#
_symmetry.space_group_name_H-M   'P 1'
#
loop_
_entity.id
_entity.type
_entity.pdbx_description
1 polymer ?
#
loop_
_entity_poly.entity_id
_entity_poly.type
_entity_poly.pdbx_seq_one_letter_code
_entity_poly.pdbx_strand_id
1 'polypeptide(L)'
;MAGKKKSRPVVSGLVVLALVATSGYLTLELRKQEAPGVTEVRNVGVLDGGKSSGSADDKAESTWSRLENPARSVLRGSDGQIKAVFTDGARLATLTGPARTFTEPASTSSKVSTTDWVRLMPEPWKKGAEKEKWFTDWHAEYADSKEDDLFAIAFQYVAGAPQKKDEQGVAYAGDANFGPLNTTGAEGGDLRLEQSDFYDYLGLPYPFRDGQTGTPESMRAKSLDCSGFIRMVLGYRTRYPLMSSDASGDGLPRTANGMARSDEGADVLPLTGVGPDDRPSAIDQLQPGDLVFFKLDARTKERLDHVGIVLGYDTEGHLIFISSREEINGPTIGDVGGVSRLDGNGYYAKTLRSAKRL
;
A
#
# COMPACT_ATOMS: atom_id res chain seq x y z
N MET A 1 -74.30 -29.06 -6.13
CA MET A 1 -73.78 -28.22 -7.24
C MET A 1 -74.01 -26.75 -6.89
N ALA A 2 -72.97 -26.05 -6.44
CA ALA A 2 -73.03 -24.60 -6.15
C ALA A 2 -71.72 -23.95 -6.62
N GLY A 3 -71.84 -22.84 -7.35
CA GLY A 3 -70.83 -22.28 -8.24
C GLY A 3 -69.63 -21.60 -7.57
N LYS A 4 -68.49 -21.73 -8.25
CA LYS A 4 -67.20 -21.08 -7.96
C LYS A 4 -67.30 -19.54 -8.04
N LYS A 5 -66.94 -18.84 -6.96
CA LYS A 5 -66.55 -17.42 -7.01
C LYS A 5 -65.08 -17.30 -7.42
N LYS A 6 -64.81 -16.72 -8.60
CA LYS A 6 -63.49 -16.25 -9.05
C LYS A 6 -63.26 -14.85 -8.45
N SER A 7 -62.34 -14.71 -7.50
CA SER A 7 -61.85 -13.39 -7.06
C SER A 7 -60.41 -13.47 -6.51
N ARG A 8 -59.45 -13.90 -7.34
CA ARG A 8 -58.02 -13.89 -6.97
C ARG A 8 -57.07 -13.62 -8.15
N PRO A 9 -57.24 -12.52 -8.93
CA PRO A 9 -56.06 -11.95 -9.60
C PRO A 9 -55.82 -10.46 -9.25
N VAL A 10 -56.83 -9.73 -8.76
CA VAL A 10 -56.72 -8.28 -8.54
C VAL A 10 -55.94 -7.92 -7.26
N VAL A 11 -56.10 -8.72 -6.20
CA VAL A 11 -55.42 -8.47 -4.91
C VAL A 11 -53.92 -8.71 -5.02
N SER A 12 -53.48 -9.72 -5.77
CA SER A 12 -52.06 -10.02 -5.98
C SER A 12 -51.37 -8.95 -6.85
N GLY A 13 -52.06 -8.42 -7.86
CA GLY A 13 -51.52 -7.35 -8.71
C GLY A 13 -51.30 -6.04 -7.97
N LEU A 14 -52.22 -5.67 -7.08
CA LEU A 14 -52.10 -4.46 -6.25
C LEU A 14 -50.96 -4.54 -5.24
N VAL A 15 -50.71 -5.72 -4.65
CA VAL A 15 -49.59 -5.91 -3.71
C VAL A 15 -48.24 -5.82 -4.42
N VAL A 16 -48.12 -6.39 -5.63
CA VAL A 16 -46.87 -6.32 -6.41
C VAL A 16 -46.61 -4.88 -6.86
N LEU A 17 -47.63 -4.14 -7.32
CA LEU A 17 -47.50 -2.73 -7.69
C LEU A 17 -47.11 -1.85 -6.50
N ALA A 18 -47.69 -2.11 -5.32
CA ALA A 18 -47.32 -1.39 -4.10
C ALA A 18 -45.86 -1.66 -3.69
N LEU A 19 -45.38 -2.91 -3.79
CA LEU A 19 -43.99 -3.25 -3.48
C LEU A 19 -43.00 -2.62 -4.48
N VAL A 20 -43.31 -2.62 -5.77
CA VAL A 20 -42.46 -2.00 -6.79
C VAL A 20 -42.44 -0.48 -6.65
N ALA A 21 -43.59 0.15 -6.37
CA ALA A 21 -43.65 1.58 -6.11
C ALA A 21 -42.89 1.99 -4.84
N THR A 22 -43.00 1.19 -3.77
CA THR A 22 -42.26 1.43 -2.52
C THR A 22 -40.76 1.23 -2.72
N SER A 23 -40.35 0.20 -3.46
CA SER A 23 -38.93 -0.03 -3.79
C SER A 23 -38.37 1.09 -4.66
N GLY A 24 -39.10 1.53 -5.70
CA GLY A 24 -38.67 2.63 -6.56
C GLY A 24 -38.59 3.96 -5.82
N TYR A 25 -39.54 4.22 -4.91
CA TYR A 25 -39.51 5.39 -4.04
C TYR A 25 -38.30 5.35 -3.09
N LEU A 26 -38.02 4.20 -2.46
CA LEU A 26 -36.86 4.05 -1.59
C LEU A 26 -35.53 4.25 -2.35
N THR A 27 -35.43 3.73 -3.57
CA THR A 27 -34.23 3.91 -4.41
C THR A 27 -34.04 5.37 -4.83
N LEU A 28 -35.14 6.09 -5.14
CA LEU A 28 -35.07 7.51 -5.45
C LEU A 28 -34.72 8.36 -4.24
N GLU A 29 -35.21 7.99 -3.05
CA GLU A 29 -34.90 8.71 -1.81
C GLU A 29 -33.47 8.43 -1.33
N LEU A 30 -32.95 7.20 -1.52
CA LEU A 30 -31.53 6.86 -1.34
C LEU A 30 -30.63 7.65 -2.30
N ARG A 31 -31.02 7.77 -3.58
CA ARG A 31 -30.30 8.60 -4.55
C ARG A 31 -30.36 10.09 -4.27
N LYS A 32 -31.40 10.58 -3.58
CA LYS A 32 -31.48 11.99 -3.16
C LYS A 32 -30.67 12.26 -1.90
N GLN A 33 -30.39 11.24 -1.08
CA GLN A 33 -29.44 11.32 0.03
C GLN A 33 -27.98 11.21 -0.43
N GLU A 34 -27.73 10.65 -1.61
CA GLU A 34 -26.45 10.79 -2.34
C GLU A 34 -26.32 12.19 -2.96
N ALA A 35 -26.13 13.21 -2.12
CA ALA A 35 -25.30 14.34 -2.54
C ALA A 35 -23.91 13.78 -2.93
N PRO A 36 -23.13 14.41 -3.81
CA PRO A 36 -21.73 14.04 -4.05
C PRO A 36 -20.90 14.45 -2.81
N GLY A 37 -21.18 13.77 -1.70
CA GLY A 37 -20.40 13.81 -0.50
C GLY A 37 -19.13 13.05 -0.81
N VAL A 38 -18.02 13.78 -0.84
CA VAL A 38 -16.70 13.23 -0.55
C VAL A 38 -16.89 12.27 0.61
N THR A 39 -16.82 10.97 0.33
CA THR A 39 -16.79 9.93 1.36
C THR A 39 -15.68 10.37 2.30
N GLU A 40 -16.04 10.68 3.56
CA GLU A 40 -15.07 11.02 4.60
C GLU A 40 -13.88 10.08 4.46
N VAL A 41 -12.69 10.63 4.19
CA VAL A 41 -11.45 9.86 4.18
C VAL A 41 -11.32 9.32 5.61
N ARG A 42 -11.72 8.06 5.75
CA ARG A 42 -11.75 7.36 7.02
C ARG A 42 -10.30 7.03 7.35
N ASN A 43 -9.66 7.91 8.11
CA ASN A 43 -8.39 7.63 8.78
C ASN A 43 -8.64 6.60 9.90
N VAL A 44 -8.98 5.35 9.53
CA VAL A 44 -9.26 4.28 10.51
C VAL A 44 -7.98 3.62 11.04
N GLY A 45 -6.81 4.06 10.57
CA GLY A 45 -5.51 3.55 11.02
C GLY A 45 -5.00 4.17 12.32
N VAL A 46 -5.84 4.38 13.33
CA VAL A 46 -5.55 4.50 14.79
C VAL A 46 -6.89 4.82 15.45
N LEU A 47 -7.34 3.95 16.36
CA LEU A 47 -8.57 4.08 17.15
C LEU A 47 -8.86 5.53 17.59
N ASP A 48 -10.01 6.05 17.18
CA ASP A 48 -10.57 7.30 17.70
C ASP A 48 -10.78 7.18 19.21
N GLY A 49 -9.90 7.81 19.98
CA GLY A 49 -10.12 8.06 21.40
C GLY A 49 -11.36 8.94 21.57
N GLY A 50 -12.32 8.47 22.37
CA GLY A 50 -13.66 9.02 22.49
C GLY A 50 -13.74 10.54 22.70
N LYS A 51 -14.78 11.12 22.10
CA LYS A 51 -15.20 12.52 22.25
C LYS A 51 -15.27 12.91 23.73
N SER A 52 -14.36 13.77 24.19
CA SER A 52 -14.59 14.62 25.36
C SER A 52 -15.09 15.99 24.86
N SER A 53 -16.28 16.38 25.31
CA SER A 53 -16.84 17.71 25.09
C SER A 53 -16.14 18.69 26.04
N GLY A 54 -15.24 19.52 25.51
CA GLY A 54 -14.62 20.64 26.21
C GLY A 54 -14.77 21.91 25.38
N SER A 55 -15.27 22.98 26.01
CA SER A 55 -15.53 24.30 25.42
C SER A 55 -14.33 24.91 24.72
N ALA A 56 -14.63 25.66 23.65
CA ALA A 56 -13.71 26.54 22.95
C ALA A 56 -13.21 27.67 23.87
N ASP A 57 -11.91 27.65 24.17
CA ASP A 57 -10.99 28.79 24.09
C ASP A 57 -9.61 28.33 24.58
N ASP A 58 -8.68 28.19 23.64
CA ASP A 58 -7.24 28.51 23.77
C ASP A 58 -6.54 28.03 22.50
N LYS A 59 -5.49 28.73 22.07
CA LYS A 59 -4.58 28.29 21.00
C LYS A 59 -3.94 26.95 21.41
N ALA A 60 -4.63 25.84 21.19
CA ALA A 60 -4.11 24.53 21.51
C ALA A 60 -2.87 24.29 20.64
N GLU A 61 -1.69 24.23 21.26
CA GLU A 61 -0.46 23.84 20.58
C GLU A 61 -0.57 22.39 20.08
N SER A 62 0.22 22.04 19.07
CA SER A 62 0.29 20.66 18.60
C SER A 62 0.70 19.72 19.73
N THR A 63 0.02 18.58 19.87
CA THR A 63 0.28 17.63 20.95
C THR A 63 0.96 16.36 20.45
N TRP A 64 1.87 15.84 21.25
CA TRP A 64 2.54 14.56 20.99
C TRP A 64 2.01 13.50 21.93
N SER A 65 1.68 12.33 21.37
CA SER A 65 1.26 11.17 22.14
C SER A 65 2.06 9.93 21.74
N ARG A 66 2.13 8.95 22.64
CA ARG A 66 2.80 7.68 22.42
C ARG A 66 1.77 6.56 22.36
N LEU A 67 1.92 5.69 21.37
CA LEU A 67 1.15 4.46 21.21
C LEU A 67 2.11 3.28 21.12
N GLU A 68 1.58 2.09 21.38
CA GLU A 68 2.32 0.82 21.34
C GLU A 68 1.75 -0.10 20.25
N ASN A 69 2.46 -1.19 19.96
CA ASN A 69 2.10 -2.21 18.96
C ASN A 69 1.90 -1.64 17.54
N PRO A 70 2.98 -1.24 16.83
CA PRO A 70 4.33 -1.00 17.34
C PRO A 70 4.46 0.35 18.07
N ALA A 71 5.54 0.50 18.85
CA ALA A 71 5.88 1.73 19.58
C ALA A 71 6.02 2.90 18.60
N ARG A 72 5.24 3.97 18.80
CA ARG A 72 5.17 5.11 17.85
C ARG A 72 4.79 6.42 18.51
N SER A 73 5.26 7.52 17.92
CA SER A 73 4.86 8.89 18.24
C SER A 73 3.79 9.35 17.26
N VAL A 74 2.73 9.96 17.79
CA VAL A 74 1.65 10.56 17.00
C VAL A 74 1.58 12.05 17.31
N LEU A 75 1.77 12.85 16.27
CA LEU A 75 1.57 14.31 16.29
C LEU A 75 0.11 14.62 15.98
N ARG A 76 -0.56 15.34 16.86
CA ARG A 76 -1.91 15.85 16.66
C ARG A 76 -1.91 17.37 16.59
N GLY A 77 -2.68 17.91 15.65
CA GLY A 77 -2.92 19.34 15.53
C GLY A 77 -3.77 19.88 16.67
N SER A 78 -3.94 21.20 16.68
CA SER A 78 -4.84 21.91 17.58
C SER A 78 -6.31 21.46 17.47
N ASP A 79 -6.67 20.95 16.30
CA ASP A 79 -7.97 20.36 15.94
C ASP A 79 -8.13 18.91 16.44
N GLY A 80 -7.13 18.35 17.13
CA GLY A 80 -7.09 16.96 17.59
C GLY A 80 -6.83 15.93 16.48
N GLN A 81 -6.79 16.37 15.22
CA GLN A 81 -6.55 15.51 14.07
C GLN A 81 -5.09 15.05 14.06
N ILE A 82 -4.88 13.81 13.62
CA ILE A 82 -3.52 13.31 13.38
C ILE A 82 -2.90 14.14 12.25
N LYS A 83 -1.68 14.62 12.46
CA LYS A 83 -0.86 15.31 11.46
C LYS A 83 0.32 14.48 11.01
N ALA A 84 0.84 13.63 11.90
CA ALA A 84 1.90 12.71 11.54
C ALA A 84 1.99 11.50 12.48
N VAL A 85 2.53 10.39 11.97
CA VAL A 85 2.83 9.17 12.72
C VAL A 85 4.25 8.73 12.41
N PHE A 86 5.02 8.44 13.46
CA PHE A 86 6.42 8.04 13.40
C PHE A 86 6.64 6.80 14.26
N THR A 87 7.16 5.73 13.68
CA THR A 87 7.31 4.43 14.36
C THR A 87 8.75 4.19 14.76
N ASP A 88 8.98 3.81 16.01
CA ASP A 88 10.34 3.59 16.52
C ASP A 88 11.05 2.51 15.70
N GLY A 89 12.30 2.78 15.30
CA GLY A 89 13.09 1.92 14.42
C GLY A 89 12.80 2.08 12.93
N ALA A 90 11.71 2.77 12.55
CA ALA A 90 11.35 3.02 11.16
C ALA A 90 11.79 4.41 10.69
N ARG A 91 12.09 4.53 9.41
CA ARG A 91 12.38 5.79 8.70
C ARG A 91 11.18 6.30 7.90
N LEU A 92 10.22 5.46 7.57
CA LEU A 92 8.98 5.86 6.92
C LEU A 92 8.07 6.52 7.96
N ALA A 93 7.73 7.77 7.66
CA ALA A 93 6.76 8.54 8.38
C ALA A 93 5.51 8.73 7.52
N THR A 94 4.35 8.72 8.16
CA THR A 94 3.10 9.13 7.52
C THR A 94 2.76 10.53 7.96
N LEU A 95 2.59 11.46 7.01
CA LEU A 95 2.14 12.82 7.22
C LEU A 95 0.74 13.00 6.66
N THR A 96 -0.12 13.74 7.36
CA THR A 96 -1.45 14.09 6.85
C THR A 96 -1.33 15.35 6.01
N GLY A 97 -1.68 15.24 4.73
CA GLY A 97 -1.62 16.33 3.76
C GLY A 97 -2.87 16.43 2.89
N PRO A 98 -2.77 17.13 1.74
CA PRO A 98 -3.88 17.25 0.80
C PRO A 98 -4.40 15.89 0.33
N ALA A 99 -5.72 15.76 0.23
CA ALA A 99 -6.36 14.55 -0.28
C ALA A 99 -6.02 14.34 -1.76
N ARG A 100 -5.85 13.07 -2.15
CA ARG A 100 -5.58 12.65 -3.53
C ARG A 100 -6.10 11.24 -3.76
N THR A 101 -6.31 10.91 -5.03
CA THR A 101 -6.82 9.62 -5.44
C THR A 101 -5.90 8.98 -6.46
N PHE A 102 -5.57 7.70 -6.25
CA PHE A 102 -4.85 6.86 -7.19
C PHE A 102 -5.79 5.84 -7.82
N THR A 103 -5.65 5.63 -9.13
CA THR A 103 -6.55 4.77 -9.92
C THR A 103 -5.78 4.01 -10.99
N GLU A 104 -6.20 2.79 -11.26
CA GLU A 104 -5.69 1.97 -12.36
C GLU A 104 -6.88 1.34 -13.12
N PRO A 105 -7.67 2.15 -13.85
CA PRO A 105 -8.97 1.72 -14.38
C PRO A 105 -8.88 0.62 -15.44
N ALA A 106 -7.69 0.35 -15.96
CA ALA A 106 -7.45 -0.74 -16.90
C ALA A 106 -7.45 -2.13 -16.25
N SER A 107 -7.22 -2.22 -14.94
CA SER A 107 -7.01 -3.49 -14.23
C SER A 107 -7.87 -3.67 -12.97
N THR A 108 -8.52 -2.61 -12.47
CA THR A 108 -9.48 -2.70 -11.35
C THR A 108 -10.44 -1.50 -11.32
N SER A 109 -11.61 -1.68 -10.68
CA SER A 109 -12.50 -0.59 -10.30
C SER A 109 -12.11 0.09 -8.97
N SER A 110 -11.19 -0.53 -8.21
CA SER A 110 -10.74 -0.03 -6.91
C SER A 110 -10.03 1.32 -7.06
N LYS A 111 -10.26 2.21 -6.10
CA LYS A 111 -9.65 3.54 -6.04
C LYS A 111 -9.13 3.79 -4.64
N VAL A 112 -7.89 4.25 -4.54
CA VAL A 112 -7.30 4.61 -3.24
C VAL A 112 -7.41 6.11 -3.08
N SER A 113 -8.26 6.58 -2.17
CA SER A 113 -8.37 8.00 -1.81
C SER A 113 -7.79 8.20 -0.41
N THR A 114 -6.74 9.02 -0.30
CA THR A 114 -5.97 9.14 0.93
C THR A 114 -5.50 10.57 1.17
N THR A 115 -5.38 10.94 2.44
CA THR A 115 -4.66 12.13 2.93
C THR A 115 -3.28 11.79 3.46
N ASP A 116 -2.86 10.53 3.39
CA ASP A 116 -1.58 10.03 3.87
C ASP A 116 -0.50 10.29 2.82
N TRP A 117 0.57 10.93 3.28
CA TRP A 117 1.78 11.21 2.54
C TRP A 117 2.93 10.47 3.24
N VAL A 118 3.46 9.44 2.58
CA VAL A 118 4.48 8.56 3.18
C VAL A 118 5.84 9.01 2.70
N ARG A 119 6.69 9.43 3.64
CA ARG A 119 7.99 10.04 3.34
C ARG A 119 9.10 9.39 4.16
N LEU A 120 10.28 9.33 3.54
CA LEU A 120 11.47 8.79 4.18
C LEU A 120 12.17 9.87 5.01
N MET A 121 12.38 9.57 6.30
CA MET A 121 13.19 10.34 7.23
C MET A 121 14.69 10.03 7.04
N PRO A 122 15.58 10.98 7.37
CA PRO A 122 17.03 10.75 7.27
C PRO A 122 17.53 9.70 8.26
N GLU A 123 16.91 9.61 9.44
CA GLU A 123 17.30 8.72 10.54
C GLU A 123 16.11 7.86 11.00
N PRO A 124 16.34 6.65 11.54
CA PRO A 124 15.30 5.88 12.21
C PRO A 124 14.69 6.67 13.37
N TRP A 125 13.37 6.65 13.46
CA TRP A 125 12.68 7.32 14.54
C TRP A 125 12.94 6.65 15.88
N LYS A 126 12.94 7.45 16.94
CA LYS A 126 13.00 7.01 18.33
C LYS A 126 12.23 8.00 19.19
N LYS A 127 11.76 7.56 20.36
CA LYS A 127 11.14 8.45 21.36
C LYS A 127 12.05 9.65 21.66
N GLY A 128 11.51 10.87 21.55
CA GLY A 128 12.24 12.12 21.77
C GLY A 128 12.84 12.73 20.51
N ALA A 129 12.80 12.02 19.37
CA ALA A 129 13.31 12.51 18.09
C ALA A 129 12.58 13.78 17.61
N GLU A 130 11.38 14.07 18.14
CA GLU A 130 10.66 15.30 17.82
C GLU A 130 11.41 16.59 18.17
N LYS A 131 12.47 16.49 18.98
CA LYS A 131 13.34 17.59 19.41
C LYS A 131 14.70 17.60 18.70
N GLU A 132 15.00 16.58 17.89
CA GLU A 132 16.29 16.47 17.22
C GLU A 132 16.32 17.33 15.96
N LYS A 133 17.49 17.96 15.70
CA LYS A 133 17.63 18.92 14.61
C LYS A 133 17.30 18.32 13.23
N TRP A 134 17.76 17.09 12.97
CA TRP A 134 17.50 16.42 11.70
C TRP A 134 15.99 16.28 11.45
N PHE A 135 15.22 16.05 12.51
CA PHE A 135 13.77 15.90 12.40
C PHE A 135 13.11 17.25 12.20
N THR A 136 13.49 18.27 12.97
CA THR A 136 12.88 19.60 12.82
C THR A 136 13.14 20.18 11.43
N ASP A 137 14.32 19.94 10.88
CA ASP A 137 14.67 20.36 9.52
C ASP A 137 13.84 19.59 8.48
N TRP A 138 13.81 18.25 8.58
CA TRP A 138 13.03 17.38 7.70
C TRP A 138 11.53 17.69 7.76
N HIS A 139 10.97 17.87 8.96
CA HIS A 139 9.55 18.14 9.13
C HIS A 139 9.17 19.52 8.56
N ALA A 140 10.02 20.54 8.73
CA ALA A 140 9.81 21.86 8.14
C ALA A 140 9.80 21.81 6.60
N GLU A 141 10.62 20.95 5.99
CA GLU A 141 10.64 20.73 4.54
C GLU A 141 9.39 19.99 4.05
N TYR A 142 8.97 18.95 4.77
CA TYR A 142 8.01 17.96 4.24
C TYR A 142 6.58 18.04 4.76
N ALA A 143 6.31 18.71 5.89
CA ALA A 143 4.99 18.73 6.52
C ALA A 143 3.86 19.17 5.57
N ASP A 144 4.12 20.19 4.75
CA ASP A 144 3.18 20.74 3.78
C ASP A 144 3.62 20.52 2.32
N SER A 145 4.68 19.71 2.11
CA SER A 145 5.22 19.47 0.78
C SER A 145 4.28 18.63 -0.08
N LYS A 146 4.14 19.04 -1.34
CA LYS A 146 3.39 18.31 -2.38
C LYS A 146 4.30 17.56 -3.35
N GLU A 147 5.60 17.52 -3.07
CA GLU A 147 6.53 16.72 -3.85
C GLU A 147 6.17 15.24 -3.79
N ASP A 148 6.49 14.51 -4.86
CA ASP A 148 6.22 13.08 -4.97
C ASP A 148 6.71 12.34 -3.72
N ASP A 149 5.78 11.73 -2.99
CA ASP A 149 6.06 10.85 -1.86
C ASP A 149 6.06 9.38 -2.32
N LEU A 150 6.13 8.43 -1.38
CA LEU A 150 6.23 7.00 -1.70
C LEU A 150 5.14 6.53 -2.68
N PHE A 151 3.89 6.97 -2.49
CA PHE A 151 2.77 6.53 -3.33
C PHE A 151 2.82 7.18 -4.71
N ALA A 152 3.08 8.49 -4.79
CA ALA A 152 3.25 9.15 -6.08
C ALA A 152 4.40 8.53 -6.89
N ILE A 153 5.48 8.12 -6.23
CA ILE A 153 6.61 7.41 -6.86
C ILE A 153 6.19 6.00 -7.30
N ALA A 154 5.50 5.23 -6.46
CA ALA A 154 5.03 3.88 -6.78
C ALA A 154 4.16 3.86 -8.05
N PHE A 155 3.24 4.82 -8.18
CA PHE A 155 2.36 4.96 -9.35
C PHE A 155 3.06 5.45 -10.62
N GLN A 156 4.35 5.79 -10.59
CA GLN A 156 5.12 6.12 -11.79
C GLN A 156 5.60 4.90 -12.56
N TYR A 157 5.32 3.69 -12.08
CA TYR A 157 5.76 2.44 -12.69
C TYR A 157 4.63 1.50 -13.09
N VAL A 158 3.36 1.90 -12.88
CA VAL A 158 2.20 1.11 -13.31
C VAL A 158 2.03 1.15 -14.83
N ALA A 159 1.21 0.23 -15.36
CA ALA A 159 0.91 0.15 -16.78
C ALA A 159 0.48 1.52 -17.36
N GLY A 160 1.11 1.93 -18.46
CA GLY A 160 0.85 3.19 -19.14
C GLY A 160 1.39 4.45 -18.44
N ALA A 161 2.14 4.31 -17.34
CA ALA A 161 2.75 5.47 -16.67
C ALA A 161 3.70 6.22 -17.62
N PRO A 162 3.63 7.57 -17.67
CA PRO A 162 4.41 8.35 -18.61
C PRO A 162 5.90 8.27 -18.30
N GLN A 163 6.71 8.10 -19.34
CA GLN A 163 8.15 8.03 -19.19
C GLN A 163 8.71 9.41 -18.78
N LYS A 164 9.48 9.45 -17.69
CA LYS A 164 10.27 10.61 -17.28
C LYS A 164 11.75 10.31 -17.49
N LYS A 165 12.51 11.31 -17.95
CA LYS A 165 13.94 11.20 -18.19
C LYS A 165 14.72 12.24 -17.39
N ASP A 166 15.90 11.87 -16.92
CA ASP A 166 16.84 12.82 -16.33
C ASP A 166 17.56 13.63 -17.42
N GLU A 167 18.43 14.55 -17.00
CA GLU A 167 19.22 15.40 -17.90
C GLU A 167 20.16 14.61 -18.82
N GLN A 168 20.51 13.38 -18.44
CA GLN A 168 21.35 12.46 -19.19
C GLN A 168 20.53 11.57 -20.12
N GLY A 169 19.20 11.69 -20.12
CA GLY A 169 18.28 10.95 -20.97
C GLY A 169 17.88 9.57 -20.46
N VAL A 170 18.28 9.22 -19.22
CA VAL A 170 17.95 7.95 -18.56
C VAL A 170 16.49 7.97 -18.14
N ALA A 171 15.73 6.95 -18.56
CA ALA A 171 14.34 6.81 -18.13
C ALA A 171 14.30 6.34 -16.67
N TYR A 172 14.07 7.27 -15.74
CA TYR A 172 14.03 6.95 -14.30
C TYR A 172 12.61 6.62 -13.79
N ALA A 173 11.58 6.89 -14.59
CA ALA A 173 10.18 6.58 -14.32
C ALA A 173 9.41 6.29 -15.62
N GLY A 174 8.30 5.58 -15.52
CA GLY A 174 7.47 5.08 -16.62
C GLY A 174 7.08 3.62 -16.43
N ASP A 175 6.17 3.14 -17.28
CA ASP A 175 5.69 1.75 -17.30
C ASP A 175 6.83 0.72 -17.14
N ALA A 176 6.68 -0.19 -16.18
CA ALA A 176 7.64 -1.23 -15.85
C ALA A 176 7.06 -2.61 -16.11
N ASN A 177 7.84 -3.46 -16.76
CA ASN A 177 7.55 -4.89 -16.88
C ASN A 177 7.85 -5.60 -15.55
N PHE A 178 7.34 -6.81 -15.35
CA PHE A 178 7.81 -7.66 -14.23
C PHE A 178 9.18 -8.27 -14.54
N GLY A 179 9.30 -8.84 -15.75
CA GLY A 179 10.45 -9.62 -16.19
C GLY A 179 10.18 -10.27 -17.55
N PRO A 180 11.21 -10.84 -18.20
CA PRO A 180 11.03 -11.56 -19.45
C PRO A 180 10.14 -12.79 -19.26
N LEU A 181 9.45 -13.20 -20.32
CA LEU A 181 8.65 -14.43 -20.29
C LEU A 181 9.53 -15.64 -19.98
N ASN A 182 9.05 -16.50 -19.09
CA ASN A 182 9.64 -17.80 -18.88
C ASN A 182 9.09 -18.76 -19.95
N THR A 183 9.94 -19.19 -20.89
CA THR A 183 9.54 -20.08 -21.99
C THR A 183 9.14 -21.49 -21.56
N THR A 184 9.44 -21.84 -20.30
CA THR A 184 9.01 -23.10 -19.67
C THR A 184 7.90 -22.90 -18.62
N GLY A 185 7.44 -21.65 -18.48
CA GLY A 185 6.49 -21.18 -17.50
C GLY A 185 5.03 -21.38 -17.88
N ALA A 186 4.14 -21.09 -16.93
CA ALA A 186 2.70 -21.03 -17.11
C ALA A 186 2.08 -19.95 -16.20
N GLU A 187 0.91 -19.44 -16.60
CA GLU A 187 0.10 -18.50 -15.82
C GLU A 187 -0.30 -19.10 -14.46
N GLY A 188 -0.25 -18.30 -13.39
CA GLY A 188 -0.46 -18.76 -12.02
C GLY A 188 0.65 -19.67 -11.48
N GLY A 189 1.82 -19.67 -12.15
CA GLY A 189 2.98 -20.49 -11.81
C GLY A 189 4.29 -19.69 -11.84
N ASP A 190 4.95 -19.68 -12.99
CA ASP A 190 6.27 -19.06 -13.20
C ASP A 190 6.25 -18.49 -14.62
N LEU A 191 5.31 -17.58 -14.87
CA LEU A 191 5.03 -17.03 -16.20
C LEU A 191 6.16 -16.13 -16.67
N ARG A 192 6.83 -15.46 -15.72
CA ARG A 192 7.92 -14.52 -15.98
C ARG A 192 9.08 -14.77 -15.05
N LEU A 193 10.29 -14.58 -15.57
CA LEU A 193 11.50 -14.75 -14.77
C LEU A 193 11.61 -13.61 -13.74
N GLU A 194 11.58 -13.98 -12.46
CA GLU A 194 11.97 -13.12 -11.35
C GLU A 194 13.43 -12.65 -11.48
N GLN A 195 13.88 -11.84 -10.51
CA GLN A 195 15.22 -11.27 -10.36
C GLN A 195 15.48 -9.96 -11.11
N SER A 196 14.46 -9.33 -11.68
CA SER A 196 14.55 -7.97 -12.20
C SER A 196 14.61 -6.92 -11.08
N ASP A 197 15.71 -6.18 -10.97
CA ASP A 197 15.95 -5.14 -9.95
C ASP A 197 15.93 -3.72 -10.56
N PHE A 198 16.02 -2.70 -9.71
CA PHE A 198 15.95 -1.29 -10.14
C PHE A 198 17.00 -0.91 -11.20
N TYR A 199 18.20 -1.51 -11.16
CA TYR A 199 19.25 -1.24 -12.14
C TYR A 199 18.93 -1.83 -13.52
N ASP A 200 18.17 -2.93 -13.61
CA ASP A 200 17.67 -3.48 -14.88
C ASP A 200 16.68 -2.54 -15.54
N TYR A 201 15.81 -1.93 -14.72
CA TYR A 201 14.87 -0.92 -15.22
C TYR A 201 15.61 0.30 -15.80
N LEU A 202 16.60 0.82 -15.07
CA LEU A 202 17.39 1.98 -15.48
C LEU A 202 18.32 1.67 -16.66
N GLY A 203 18.71 0.40 -16.83
CA GLY A 203 19.72 -0.01 -17.79
C GLY A 203 21.13 0.49 -17.43
N LEU A 204 21.41 0.72 -16.15
CA LEU A 204 22.68 1.28 -15.66
C LEU A 204 23.28 0.43 -14.54
N PRO A 205 24.60 0.17 -14.54
CA PRO A 205 25.27 -0.46 -13.41
C PRO A 205 25.09 0.36 -12.13
N TYR A 206 24.90 -0.32 -11.00
CA TYR A 206 24.77 0.33 -9.70
C TYR A 206 25.84 -0.14 -8.70
N PRO A 207 26.74 0.75 -8.24
CA PRO A 207 27.73 0.42 -7.23
C PRO A 207 27.09 0.41 -5.84
N PHE A 208 27.03 -0.77 -5.21
CA PHE A 208 26.63 -0.93 -3.82
C PHE A 208 27.76 -0.52 -2.86
N ARG A 209 27.38 -0.18 -1.63
CA ARG A 209 28.31 0.35 -0.61
C ARG A 209 29.35 -0.68 -0.14
N ASP A 210 29.05 -1.96 -0.33
CA ASP A 210 29.95 -3.08 -0.04
C ASP A 210 30.97 -3.35 -1.17
N GLY A 211 30.96 -2.54 -2.24
CA GLY A 211 31.86 -2.66 -3.39
C GLY A 211 31.36 -3.59 -4.48
N GLN A 212 30.24 -4.30 -4.28
CA GLN A 212 29.61 -5.07 -5.36
C GLN A 212 28.91 -4.14 -6.35
N THR A 213 28.75 -4.58 -7.59
CA THR A 213 28.05 -3.80 -8.62
C THR A 213 26.91 -4.61 -9.21
N GLY A 214 25.68 -4.12 -9.08
CA GLY A 214 24.53 -4.64 -9.81
C GLY A 214 24.69 -4.30 -11.29
N THR A 215 24.61 -5.30 -12.16
CA THR A 215 24.79 -5.13 -13.60
C THR A 215 23.48 -5.39 -14.31
N PRO A 216 22.97 -4.44 -15.12
CA PRO A 216 21.72 -4.62 -15.84
C PRO A 216 21.82 -5.71 -16.89
N GLU A 217 20.80 -6.57 -16.97
CA GLU A 217 20.67 -7.56 -18.01
C GLU A 217 19.78 -7.04 -19.15
N SER A 218 20.25 -7.14 -20.41
CA SER A 218 19.50 -6.62 -21.56
C SER A 218 18.11 -7.24 -21.72
N MET A 219 17.94 -8.52 -21.35
CA MET A 219 16.63 -9.19 -21.39
C MET A 219 15.66 -8.71 -20.30
N ARG A 220 16.15 -7.98 -19.30
CA ARG A 220 15.39 -7.41 -18.19
C ARG A 220 15.18 -5.90 -18.32
N ALA A 221 15.49 -5.33 -19.48
CA ALA A 221 15.34 -3.90 -19.72
C ALA A 221 13.92 -3.42 -19.35
N LYS A 222 13.86 -2.36 -18.53
CA LYS A 222 12.60 -1.77 -18.02
C LYS A 222 11.77 -2.72 -17.16
N SER A 223 12.39 -3.73 -16.53
CA SER A 223 11.68 -4.68 -15.67
C SER A 223 11.97 -4.44 -14.19
N LEU A 224 10.96 -4.66 -13.35
CA LEU A 224 10.99 -4.60 -11.90
C LEU A 224 10.16 -5.79 -11.37
N ASP A 225 10.81 -6.78 -10.75
CA ASP A 225 10.09 -7.83 -10.02
C ASP A 225 9.46 -7.26 -8.73
N CYS A 226 8.75 -8.08 -7.96
CA CYS A 226 8.07 -7.63 -6.74
C CYS A 226 8.99 -6.83 -5.80
N SER A 227 10.17 -7.37 -5.49
CA SER A 227 11.18 -6.76 -4.63
C SER A 227 12.04 -5.70 -5.32
N GLY A 228 12.29 -5.84 -6.62
CA GLY A 228 12.96 -4.84 -7.45
C GLY A 228 12.15 -3.55 -7.54
N PHE A 229 10.83 -3.66 -7.61
CA PHE A 229 9.92 -2.52 -7.51
C PHE A 229 10.02 -1.81 -6.16
N ILE A 230 10.05 -2.55 -5.04
CA ILE A 230 10.28 -1.96 -3.72
C ILE A 230 11.63 -1.24 -3.66
N ARG A 231 12.70 -1.86 -4.17
CA ARG A 231 14.05 -1.28 -4.19
C ARG A 231 14.17 -0.08 -5.15
N MET A 232 13.39 -0.04 -6.22
CA MET A 232 13.26 1.14 -7.06
C MET A 232 12.61 2.29 -6.28
N VAL A 233 11.43 2.04 -5.70
CA VAL A 233 10.64 3.06 -5.00
C VAL A 233 11.37 3.55 -3.74
N LEU A 234 11.73 2.65 -2.82
CA LEU A 234 12.37 3.03 -1.57
C LEU A 234 13.85 3.35 -1.75
N GLY A 235 14.58 2.52 -2.48
CA GLY A 235 16.03 2.64 -2.58
C GLY A 235 16.47 3.72 -3.55
N TYR A 236 16.31 3.46 -4.85
CA TYR A 236 16.81 4.39 -5.87
C TYR A 236 16.11 5.75 -5.84
N ARG A 237 14.77 5.75 -5.73
CA ARG A 237 13.95 6.96 -5.81
C ARG A 237 13.86 7.74 -4.50
N THR A 238 13.72 7.08 -3.34
CA THR A 238 13.66 7.77 -2.03
C THR A 238 14.96 7.73 -1.22
N ARG A 239 16.01 7.06 -1.71
CA ARG A 239 17.35 6.99 -1.08
C ARG A 239 17.44 6.16 0.21
N TYR A 240 16.59 5.15 0.36
CA TYR A 240 16.80 4.11 1.38
C TYR A 240 18.06 3.30 1.02
N PRO A 241 18.97 3.01 1.97
CA PRO A 241 20.16 2.20 1.69
C PRO A 241 19.80 0.83 1.12
N LEU A 242 20.58 0.33 0.17
CA LEU A 242 20.31 -0.94 -0.50
C LEU A 242 21.47 -1.91 -0.29
N MET A 243 21.14 -3.14 0.11
CA MET A 243 22.09 -4.25 0.11
C MET A 243 22.28 -4.79 -1.31
N SER A 244 23.46 -5.32 -1.59
CA SER A 244 23.78 -5.99 -2.87
C SER A 244 23.14 -7.38 -2.96
N SER A 245 22.90 -8.03 -1.82
CA SER A 245 22.29 -9.35 -1.68
C SER A 245 21.55 -9.46 -0.34
N ASP A 246 20.88 -10.58 -0.07
CA ASP A 246 20.22 -10.79 1.23
C ASP A 246 21.19 -10.89 2.42
N ALA A 247 22.50 -11.03 2.17
CA ALA A 247 23.50 -11.32 3.20
C ALA A 247 24.71 -10.36 3.18
N SER A 248 24.71 -9.33 2.34
CA SER A 248 25.87 -8.44 2.18
C SER A 248 25.49 -6.98 1.92
N GLY A 249 26.18 -6.08 2.63
CA GLY A 249 25.88 -4.64 2.67
C GLY A 249 24.93 -4.28 3.81
N ASP A 250 24.56 -3.00 3.87
CA ASP A 250 23.61 -2.45 4.84
C ASP A 250 22.36 -1.91 4.13
N GLY A 251 21.20 -1.96 4.78
CA GLY A 251 19.94 -1.45 4.27
C GLY A 251 18.99 -2.53 3.76
N LEU A 252 18.16 -2.19 2.79
CA LEU A 252 17.09 -3.06 2.30
C LEU A 252 17.66 -4.25 1.49
N PRO A 253 17.36 -5.50 1.88
CA PRO A 253 17.77 -6.71 1.16
C PRO A 253 17.27 -6.81 -0.29
N ARG A 254 17.76 -7.79 -1.05
CA ARG A 254 17.38 -7.98 -2.46
C ARG A 254 16.02 -8.64 -2.63
N THR A 255 15.71 -9.67 -1.83
CA THR A 255 14.51 -10.49 -2.01
C THR A 255 13.42 -10.16 -0.99
N ALA A 256 12.17 -10.49 -1.30
CA ALA A 256 11.05 -10.38 -0.36
C ALA A 256 11.34 -11.12 0.96
N ASN A 257 11.91 -12.35 0.89
CA ASN A 257 12.32 -13.09 2.08
C ASN A 257 13.43 -12.39 2.88
N GLY A 258 14.41 -11.80 2.20
CA GLY A 258 15.46 -11.02 2.85
C GLY A 258 14.86 -9.84 3.61
N MET A 259 14.04 -9.03 2.94
CA MET A 259 13.39 -7.86 3.53
C MET A 259 12.51 -8.22 4.73
N ALA A 260 11.75 -9.32 4.64
CA ALA A 260 10.89 -9.77 5.73
C ALA A 260 11.66 -10.24 6.98
N ARG A 261 12.91 -10.69 6.81
CA ARG A 261 13.74 -11.27 7.88
C ARG A 261 14.91 -10.38 8.30
N SER A 262 15.08 -9.21 7.70
CA SER A 262 16.10 -8.24 8.09
C SER A 262 15.74 -7.51 9.38
N ASP A 263 16.75 -6.93 10.01
CA ASP A 263 16.58 -6.04 11.16
C ASP A 263 16.22 -4.60 10.77
N GLU A 264 16.03 -4.34 9.47
CA GLU A 264 15.56 -3.05 8.97
C GLU A 264 14.12 -2.76 9.40
N GLY A 265 13.90 -1.54 9.89
CA GLY A 265 12.59 -1.05 10.30
C GLY A 265 12.04 -1.71 11.56
N ALA A 266 10.72 -1.63 11.72
CA ALA A 266 9.97 -2.26 12.78
C ALA A 266 9.05 -3.36 12.24
N ASP A 267 8.96 -4.48 12.95
CA ASP A 267 7.95 -5.51 12.68
C ASP A 267 6.57 -5.01 13.10
N VAL A 268 5.69 -4.78 12.12
CA VAL A 268 4.28 -4.41 12.36
C VAL A 268 3.46 -5.67 12.56
N LEU A 269 3.65 -6.66 11.68
CA LEU A 269 3.12 -8.01 11.82
C LEU A 269 4.33 -8.96 11.82
N PRO A 270 4.75 -9.47 12.99
CA PRO A 270 5.91 -10.35 13.08
C PRO A 270 5.75 -11.63 12.27
N LEU A 271 6.84 -12.11 11.67
CA LEU A 271 6.86 -13.39 10.97
C LEU A 271 6.90 -14.55 11.98
N THR A 272 5.75 -15.20 12.21
CA THR A 272 5.64 -16.33 13.15
C THR A 272 5.79 -17.70 12.47
N GLY A 273 5.60 -17.76 11.16
CA GLY A 273 5.70 -18.96 10.34
C GLY A 273 5.26 -18.68 8.90
N VAL A 274 5.22 -19.72 8.05
CA VAL A 274 4.85 -19.60 6.63
C VAL A 274 3.67 -20.49 6.22
N GLY A 275 3.14 -21.29 7.15
CA GLY A 275 1.98 -22.14 6.94
C GLY A 275 0.68 -21.34 6.85
N PRO A 276 -0.41 -21.96 6.35
CA PRO A 276 -1.72 -21.29 6.26
C PRO A 276 -2.24 -20.74 7.60
N ASP A 277 -1.93 -21.41 8.71
CA ASP A 277 -2.35 -21.03 10.05
C ASP A 277 -1.52 -19.87 10.63
N ASP A 278 -0.40 -19.51 9.97
CA ASP A 278 0.49 -18.42 10.38
C ASP A 278 0.06 -17.06 9.80
N ARG A 279 -1.15 -16.97 9.24
CA ARG A 279 -1.70 -15.69 8.78
C ARG A 279 -1.88 -14.74 9.98
N PRO A 280 -1.31 -13.52 9.95
CA PRO A 280 -1.55 -12.55 11.01
C PRO A 280 -3.02 -12.15 11.12
N SER A 281 -3.54 -12.09 12.34
CA SER A 281 -4.92 -11.64 12.62
C SER A 281 -5.04 -10.13 12.84
N ALA A 282 -3.95 -9.46 13.23
CA ALA A 282 -3.92 -8.05 13.61
C ALA A 282 -3.67 -7.10 12.42
N ILE A 283 -4.28 -7.36 11.26
CA ILE A 283 -4.08 -6.57 10.04
C ILE A 283 -4.52 -5.11 10.18
N ASP A 284 -5.29 -4.78 11.22
CA ASP A 284 -5.68 -3.42 11.61
C ASP A 284 -4.51 -2.57 12.13
N GLN A 285 -3.35 -3.18 12.42
CA GLN A 285 -2.12 -2.46 12.77
C GLN A 285 -1.37 -1.89 11.56
N LEU A 286 -1.71 -2.36 10.36
CA LEU A 286 -1.08 -1.90 9.13
C LEU A 286 -1.40 -0.43 8.85
N GLN A 287 -0.41 0.29 8.36
CA GLN A 287 -0.52 1.68 7.95
C GLN A 287 -0.05 1.86 6.50
N PRO A 288 -0.50 2.93 5.83
CA PRO A 288 0.08 3.43 4.60
C PRO A 288 1.62 3.41 4.63
N GLY A 289 2.24 2.76 3.64
CA GLY A 289 3.69 2.65 3.51
C GLY A 289 4.30 1.36 4.06
N ASP A 290 3.57 0.56 4.83
CA ASP A 290 4.07 -0.72 5.33
C ASP A 290 4.37 -1.68 4.17
N LEU A 291 5.48 -2.40 4.28
CA LEU A 291 5.74 -3.53 3.42
C LEU A 291 4.99 -4.75 3.95
N VAL A 292 4.28 -5.44 3.07
CA VAL A 292 3.58 -6.69 3.35
C VAL A 292 4.22 -7.83 2.58
N PHE A 293 4.44 -8.96 3.25
CA PHE A 293 5.17 -10.10 2.69
C PHE A 293 4.27 -11.34 2.65
N PHE A 294 4.35 -12.06 1.53
CA PHE A 294 3.45 -13.17 1.24
C PHE A 294 4.21 -14.46 0.94
N LYS A 295 3.49 -15.56 1.17
CA LYS A 295 3.86 -16.91 0.80
C LYS A 295 2.93 -17.41 -0.30
N LEU A 296 3.24 -17.11 -1.56
CA LEU A 296 2.40 -17.44 -2.71
C LEU A 296 2.76 -18.80 -3.30
N ASP A 297 4.06 -19.11 -3.40
CA ASP A 297 4.56 -20.28 -4.11
C ASP A 297 5.04 -21.37 -3.15
N ALA A 298 4.34 -22.51 -3.12
CA ALA A 298 4.73 -23.65 -2.29
C ALA A 298 6.15 -24.17 -2.60
N ARG A 299 6.67 -23.99 -3.83
CA ARG A 299 8.00 -24.45 -4.25
C ARG A 299 9.13 -23.72 -3.51
N THR A 300 8.90 -22.50 -3.04
CA THR A 300 9.92 -21.69 -2.33
C THR A 300 10.12 -22.13 -0.87
N LYS A 301 9.43 -23.19 -0.42
CA LYS A 301 9.56 -23.80 0.93
C LYS A 301 9.36 -22.77 2.05
N GLU A 302 10.36 -22.53 2.88
CA GLU A 302 10.30 -21.59 4.02
C GLU A 302 10.49 -20.12 3.61
N ARG A 303 10.72 -19.84 2.33
CA ARG A 303 10.94 -18.48 1.84
C ARG A 303 9.60 -17.81 1.54
N LEU A 304 9.52 -16.54 1.91
CA LEU A 304 8.51 -15.62 1.38
C LEU A 304 8.94 -15.17 -0.02
N ASP A 305 7.99 -15.10 -0.95
CA ASP A 305 8.27 -14.95 -2.38
C ASP A 305 7.65 -13.69 -2.98
N HIS A 306 6.80 -12.97 -2.24
CA HIS A 306 6.19 -11.75 -2.73
C HIS A 306 6.17 -10.63 -1.69
N VAL A 307 6.25 -9.40 -2.17
CA VAL A 307 6.21 -8.18 -1.36
C VAL A 307 5.38 -7.09 -2.05
N GLY A 308 4.71 -6.27 -1.25
CA GLY A 308 3.99 -5.08 -1.71
C GLY A 308 3.98 -3.96 -0.67
N ILE A 309 3.44 -2.80 -1.05
CA ILE A 309 3.32 -1.60 -0.20
C ILE A 309 1.84 -1.37 0.12
N VAL A 310 1.50 -1.28 1.40
CA VAL A 310 0.16 -0.90 1.85
C VAL A 310 -0.15 0.54 1.42
N LEU A 311 -1.27 0.74 0.76
CA LEU A 311 -1.74 2.06 0.33
C LEU A 311 -2.77 2.67 1.28
N GLY A 312 -3.35 1.85 2.15
CA GLY A 312 -4.48 2.21 3.01
C GLY A 312 -5.78 1.64 2.45
N TYR A 313 -6.90 2.28 2.79
CA TYR A 313 -8.22 1.80 2.41
C TYR A 313 -8.65 2.34 1.04
N ASP A 314 -9.29 1.49 0.23
CA ASP A 314 -9.98 1.95 -0.97
C ASP A 314 -11.32 2.64 -0.62
N THR A 315 -11.98 3.17 -1.64
CA THR A 315 -13.30 3.80 -1.51
C THR A 315 -14.41 2.85 -1.08
N GLU A 316 -14.18 1.54 -1.11
CA GLU A 316 -15.11 0.49 -0.61
C GLU A 316 -14.80 0.09 0.85
N GLY A 317 -13.70 0.57 1.42
CA GLY A 317 -13.28 0.28 2.79
C GLY A 317 -12.41 -0.97 2.93
N HIS A 318 -11.83 -1.48 1.84
CA HIS A 318 -10.90 -2.61 1.87
C HIS A 318 -9.46 -2.14 1.98
N LEU A 319 -8.63 -2.87 2.72
CA LEU A 319 -7.22 -2.55 2.87
C LEU A 319 -6.44 -3.04 1.65
N ILE A 320 -5.91 -2.10 0.86
CA ILE A 320 -5.27 -2.36 -0.43
C ILE A 320 -3.75 -2.18 -0.36
N PHE A 321 -3.04 -2.92 -1.21
CA PHE A 321 -1.61 -2.78 -1.44
C PHE A 321 -1.27 -2.72 -2.93
N ILE A 322 -0.11 -2.17 -3.27
CA ILE A 322 0.48 -2.19 -4.61
C ILE A 322 1.68 -3.14 -4.65
N SER A 323 1.84 -3.89 -5.72
CA SER A 323 3.00 -4.78 -5.94
C SER A 323 3.26 -5.01 -7.41
N SER A 324 4.49 -5.35 -7.80
CA SER A 324 4.78 -5.83 -9.16
C SER A 324 4.46 -7.31 -9.30
N ARG A 325 3.69 -7.70 -10.33
CA ARG A 325 3.15 -9.06 -10.51
C ARG A 325 3.43 -9.62 -11.90
N GLU A 326 3.58 -10.94 -11.96
CA GLU A 326 3.83 -11.67 -13.20
C GLU A 326 2.64 -11.58 -14.17
N GLU A 327 1.42 -11.75 -13.65
CA GLU A 327 0.20 -11.94 -14.42
C GLU A 327 -0.20 -10.70 -15.22
N ILE A 328 0.03 -9.50 -14.66
CA ILE A 328 -0.20 -8.22 -15.35
C ILE A 328 1.08 -7.64 -15.94
N ASN A 329 2.23 -8.28 -15.71
CA ASN A 329 3.55 -7.82 -16.12
C ASN A 329 3.94 -6.44 -15.58
N GLY A 330 3.88 -6.24 -14.26
CA GLY A 330 4.39 -5.02 -13.64
C GLY A 330 3.67 -4.60 -12.36
N PRO A 331 4.04 -3.43 -11.79
CA PRO A 331 3.39 -2.80 -10.64
C PRO A 331 1.90 -2.54 -10.88
N THR A 332 1.07 -2.95 -9.93
CA THR A 332 -0.38 -2.80 -10.04
C THR A 332 -1.08 -2.79 -8.68
N ILE A 333 -2.23 -2.12 -8.62
CA ILE A 333 -3.28 -2.34 -7.62
C ILE A 333 -4.43 -3.22 -8.16
N GLY A 334 -4.28 -3.70 -9.40
CA GLY A 334 -5.28 -4.43 -10.16
C GLY A 334 -5.69 -5.78 -9.58
N ASP A 335 -6.75 -6.34 -10.16
CA ASP A 335 -7.32 -7.62 -9.72
C ASP A 335 -6.78 -8.82 -10.50
N VAL A 336 -5.94 -8.57 -11.50
CA VAL A 336 -5.30 -9.60 -12.34
C VAL A 336 -4.21 -10.31 -11.52
N GLY A 337 -4.24 -11.65 -11.53
CA GLY A 337 -3.42 -12.49 -10.64
C GLY A 337 -3.92 -12.54 -9.18
N GLY A 338 -5.01 -11.82 -8.85
CA GLY A 338 -5.62 -11.80 -7.54
C GLY A 338 -5.99 -10.39 -7.10
N VAL A 339 -7.11 -10.26 -6.41
CA VAL A 339 -7.58 -8.97 -5.86
C VAL A 339 -6.58 -8.44 -4.83
N SER A 340 -6.18 -7.17 -4.95
CA SER A 340 -5.16 -6.49 -4.11
C SER A 340 -5.60 -6.18 -2.68
N ARG A 341 -6.36 -7.08 -2.04
CA ARG A 341 -6.93 -6.90 -0.71
C ARG A 341 -6.19 -7.74 0.33
N LEU A 342 -5.98 -7.16 1.52
CA LEU A 342 -5.36 -7.83 2.67
C LEU A 342 -6.39 -8.38 3.66
N ASP A 343 -7.62 -7.87 3.61
CA ASP A 343 -8.77 -8.35 4.36
C ASP A 343 -9.50 -9.49 3.65
N GLY A 344 -10.38 -10.18 4.40
CA GLY A 344 -11.17 -11.28 3.87
C GLY A 344 -10.35 -12.52 3.50
N ASN A 345 -10.83 -13.29 2.52
CA ASN A 345 -10.33 -14.63 2.18
C ASN A 345 -9.80 -14.73 0.74
N GLY A 346 -9.41 -13.61 0.14
CA GLY A 346 -8.80 -13.54 -1.19
C GLY A 346 -7.42 -14.19 -1.24
N TYR A 347 -6.87 -14.30 -2.44
CA TYR A 347 -5.58 -14.95 -2.71
C TYR A 347 -4.45 -14.37 -1.83
N TYR A 348 -4.20 -13.06 -1.95
CA TYR A 348 -3.17 -12.36 -1.16
C TYR A 348 -3.49 -12.32 0.34
N ALA A 349 -4.76 -12.09 0.69
CA ALA A 349 -5.20 -12.07 2.07
C ALA A 349 -4.82 -13.38 2.80
N LYS A 350 -5.02 -14.55 2.18
CA LYS A 350 -4.68 -15.87 2.76
C LYS A 350 -3.18 -16.14 2.86
N THR A 351 -2.39 -15.51 2.00
CA THR A 351 -0.95 -15.78 1.88
C THR A 351 -0.09 -14.76 2.60
N LEU A 352 -0.68 -13.71 3.19
CA LEU A 352 0.03 -12.75 4.05
C LEU A 352 0.68 -13.48 5.24
N ARG A 353 1.95 -13.18 5.51
CA ARG A 353 2.72 -13.78 6.62
C ARG A 353 3.37 -12.78 7.55
N SER A 354 3.75 -11.61 7.07
CA SER A 354 4.36 -10.58 7.90
C SER A 354 4.24 -9.21 7.26
N ALA A 355 4.57 -8.19 8.04
CA ALA A 355 4.67 -6.83 7.57
C ALA A 355 5.72 -6.04 8.36
N LYS A 356 6.43 -5.14 7.69
CA LYS A 356 7.43 -4.25 8.26
C LYS A 356 7.19 -2.80 7.87
N ARG A 357 7.50 -1.89 8.78
CA ARG A 357 7.59 -0.45 8.52
C ARG A 357 9.07 -0.06 8.53
N LEU A 358 9.61 0.26 7.36
CA LEU A 358 11.03 0.58 7.18
C LEU A 358 11.40 1.94 7.72
#